data_AF-A0A2D5PP93-F1
#
_entry.id   AF-A0A2D5PP93-F1
#
_cell.length_a   1.000
_cell.length_b   1.000
_cell.length_c   1.000
_cell.angle_alpha   90.00
_cell.angle_beta   90.00
_cell.angle_gamma   90.00
#
_symmetry.space_group_name_H-M   'P 1'
#
loop_
_entity.id
_entity.type
_entity.pdbx_description
1 polymer ?
#
loop_
_entity_poly.entity_id
_entity_poly.type
_entity_poly.pdbx_seq_one_letter_code
_entity_poly.pdbx_strand_id
1 'polypeptide(L)'
;MKKLLLIIFLSTPLFAEVKMTPLNEYLENSNQADPKTLLYVLSRCSAINFNLADITDDAKELQDRGLLDGQKYSQLAETLRQTIRKEDSSADNKRNNDNTINLFFNEYVKIMNVNYAKTGIYFTDWMRDDLSTCSALYEQSVNE
;
A
#
# COMPACT_ATOMS: atom_id res chain seq x y z
N MET A 1 50.46 31.03 1.02
CA MET A 1 50.43 29.57 1.21
C MET A 1 48.97 29.11 1.21
N LYS A 2 48.66 28.21 0.28
CA LYS A 2 47.52 27.27 0.18
C LYS A 2 46.15 27.72 0.72
N LYS A 3 45.31 28.21 -0.20
CA LYS A 3 43.84 28.17 -0.06
C LYS A 3 43.40 26.71 -0.19
N LEU A 4 43.04 26.05 0.91
CA LEU A 4 42.40 24.74 0.87
C LEU A 4 40.92 24.94 0.50
N LEU A 5 40.57 24.69 -0.76
CA LEU A 5 39.20 24.41 -1.15
C LEU A 5 38.90 22.98 -0.71
N LEU A 6 38.27 22.85 0.47
CA LEU A 6 37.70 21.59 0.93
C LEU A 6 36.45 21.34 0.10
N ILE A 7 36.60 20.60 -1.00
CA ILE A 7 35.47 20.04 -1.74
C ILE A 7 34.89 18.94 -0.86
N ILE A 8 33.90 19.31 -0.06
CA ILE A 8 33.02 18.36 0.61
C ILE A 8 32.25 17.67 -0.51
N PHE A 9 32.72 16.49 -0.91
CA PHE A 9 31.88 15.50 -1.59
C PHE A 9 30.74 15.20 -0.62
N LEU A 10 29.62 15.91 -0.77
CA LEU A 10 28.34 15.41 -0.30
C LEU A 10 28.08 14.13 -1.09
N SER A 11 28.54 13.00 -0.53
CA SER A 11 27.93 11.71 -0.77
C SER A 11 26.48 11.82 -0.29
N THR A 12 25.59 12.29 -1.16
CA THR A 12 24.17 12.11 -0.94
C THR A 12 23.98 10.61 -0.78
N PRO A 13 23.38 10.13 0.33
CA PRO A 13 22.94 8.76 0.34
C PRO A 13 21.98 8.63 -0.85
N LEU A 14 22.32 7.76 -1.80
CA LEU A 14 21.39 7.25 -2.78
C LEU A 14 20.27 6.62 -1.95
N PHE A 15 19.25 7.42 -1.65
CA PHE A 15 17.98 6.95 -1.14
C PHE A 15 17.47 6.01 -2.24
N ALA A 16 17.69 4.71 -2.06
CA ALA A 16 17.05 3.70 -2.88
C ALA A 16 15.56 3.89 -2.66
N GLU A 17 14.93 4.58 -3.61
CA GLU A 17 13.50 4.81 -3.60
C GLU A 17 12.83 3.44 -3.65
N VAL A 18 12.13 3.07 -2.58
CA VAL A 18 11.35 1.83 -2.52
C VAL A 18 10.24 1.97 -3.54
N LYS A 19 10.50 1.50 -4.76
CA LYS A 19 9.54 1.59 -5.85
C LYS A 19 8.54 0.46 -5.71
N MET A 20 7.29 0.79 -5.38
CA MET A 20 6.20 -0.17 -5.50
C MET A 20 5.96 -0.48 -6.98
N THR A 21 6.06 -1.76 -7.35
CA THR A 21 5.64 -2.27 -8.66
C THR A 21 4.10 -2.28 -8.70
N PRO A 22 3.44 -1.98 -9.84
CA PRO A 22 1.98 -2.16 -9.99
C PRO A 22 1.50 -3.54 -9.52
N LEU A 23 0.32 -3.60 -8.88
CA LEU A 23 -0.16 -4.81 -8.22
C LEU A 23 -0.44 -5.95 -9.21
N ASN A 24 -0.97 -5.63 -10.38
CA ASN A 24 -1.16 -6.59 -11.48
C ASN A 24 0.17 -7.24 -11.90
N GLU A 25 1.22 -6.45 -12.12
CA GLU A 25 2.56 -6.95 -12.48
C GLU A 25 3.16 -7.78 -11.33
N TYR A 26 2.93 -7.39 -10.07
CA TYR A 26 3.32 -8.19 -8.92
C TYR A 26 2.62 -9.57 -8.91
N LEU A 27 1.32 -9.61 -9.20
CA LEU A 27 0.52 -10.84 -9.21
C LEU A 27 0.87 -11.78 -10.38
N GLU A 28 1.27 -11.25 -11.53
CA GLU A 28 1.74 -12.05 -12.68
C GLU A 28 3.02 -12.84 -12.35
N ASN A 29 3.87 -12.28 -11.49
CA ASN A 29 5.17 -12.86 -11.14
C ASN A 29 5.16 -13.59 -9.79
N SER A 30 4.00 -13.67 -9.12
CA SER A 30 3.87 -14.24 -7.78
C SER A 30 3.07 -15.54 -7.77
N ASN A 31 3.38 -16.42 -6.82
CA ASN A 31 2.51 -17.55 -6.53
C ASN A 31 1.28 -17.08 -5.76
N GLN A 32 0.14 -16.95 -6.45
CA GLN A 32 -1.11 -16.46 -5.83
C GLN A 32 -1.66 -17.39 -4.75
N ALA A 33 -1.24 -18.66 -4.72
CA ALA A 33 -1.58 -19.60 -3.66
C ALA A 33 -0.70 -19.48 -2.40
N ASP A 34 0.39 -18.69 -2.44
CA ASP A 34 1.22 -18.43 -1.26
C ASP A 34 0.49 -17.49 -0.29
N PRO A 35 0.21 -17.91 0.96
CA PRO A 35 -0.38 -17.05 1.99
C PRO A 35 0.36 -15.72 2.18
N LYS A 36 1.68 -15.67 1.97
CA LYS A 36 2.46 -14.43 2.08
C LYS A 36 2.16 -13.46 0.95
N THR A 37 1.97 -13.96 -0.27
CA THR A 37 1.55 -13.17 -1.43
C THR A 37 0.16 -12.59 -1.17
N LEU A 38 -0.78 -13.41 -0.70
CA LEU A 38 -2.12 -12.93 -0.37
C LEU A 38 -2.09 -11.90 0.77
N LEU A 39 -1.28 -12.11 1.81
CA LEU A 39 -1.11 -11.13 2.90
C LEU A 39 -0.58 -9.78 2.39
N TYR A 40 0.41 -9.80 1.49
CA TYR A 40 0.94 -8.60 0.84
C TYR A 40 -0.17 -7.85 0.09
N VAL A 41 -0.93 -8.57 -0.74
CA VAL A 41 -2.01 -8.03 -1.57
C VAL A 41 -3.11 -7.41 -0.71
N LEU A 42 -3.61 -8.13 0.31
CA LEU A 42 -4.65 -7.64 1.21
C LEU A 42 -4.18 -6.39 1.98
N SER A 43 -2.95 -6.38 2.49
CA SER A 43 -2.40 -5.22 3.20
C SER A 43 -2.32 -3.99 2.28
N ARG A 44 -1.90 -4.19 1.03
CA ARG A 44 -1.81 -3.12 0.03
C ARG A 44 -3.20 -2.63 -0.41
N CYS A 45 -4.15 -3.53 -0.61
CA CYS A 45 -5.54 -3.19 -0.93
C CYS A 45 -6.23 -2.43 0.19
N SER A 46 -5.92 -2.77 1.45
CA SER A 46 -6.37 -1.99 2.60
C SER A 46 -5.84 -0.56 2.54
N ALA A 47 -4.52 -0.40 2.33
CA ALA A 47 -3.86 0.88 2.29
C ALA A 47 -4.36 1.80 1.16
N ILE A 48 -4.54 1.31 -0.06
CA ILE A 48 -4.98 2.15 -1.19
C ILE A 48 -6.44 2.58 -1.05
N ASN A 49 -7.31 1.76 -0.45
CA ASN A 49 -8.69 2.13 -0.17
C ASN A 49 -8.81 3.14 0.98
N PHE A 50 -7.95 3.04 2.00
CA PHE A 50 -7.84 4.11 3.00
C PHE A 50 -7.32 5.42 2.40
N ASN A 51 -6.37 5.37 1.46
CA ASN A 51 -5.96 6.58 0.74
C ASN A 51 -7.10 7.16 -0.10
N LEU A 52 -7.90 6.32 -0.78
CA LEU A 52 -9.09 6.77 -1.49
C LEU A 52 -10.04 7.52 -0.55
N ALA A 53 -10.29 6.96 0.63
CA ALA A 53 -11.14 7.62 1.61
C ALA A 53 -10.59 8.98 2.05
N ASP A 54 -9.30 9.05 2.38
CA ASP A 54 -8.61 10.27 2.86
C ASP A 54 -8.67 11.43 1.84
N ILE A 55 -8.58 11.12 0.54
CA ILE A 55 -8.59 12.16 -0.51
C ILE A 55 -9.98 12.51 -1.05
N THR A 56 -11.05 11.83 -0.60
CA THR A 56 -12.42 12.01 -1.10
C THR A 56 -13.40 12.53 -0.05
N ASP A 57 -12.91 13.31 0.92
CA ASP A 57 -13.71 13.90 2.01
C ASP A 57 -14.92 14.73 1.52
N ASP A 58 -14.87 15.29 0.31
CA ASP A 58 -15.96 16.04 -0.32
C ASP A 58 -16.97 15.15 -1.08
N ALA A 59 -16.65 13.87 -1.26
CA ALA A 59 -17.46 12.88 -1.94
C ALA A 59 -17.78 11.71 -0.99
N LYS A 60 -18.72 11.96 -0.07
CA LYS A 60 -19.09 11.02 1.01
C LYS A 60 -19.25 9.56 0.58
N GLU A 61 -19.87 9.29 -0.57
CA GLU A 61 -20.05 7.92 -1.05
C GLU A 61 -18.71 7.22 -1.32
N LEU A 62 -17.75 7.92 -1.92
CA LEU A 62 -16.41 7.40 -2.19
C LEU A 62 -15.62 7.24 -0.90
N GLN A 63 -15.75 8.21 0.02
CA GLN A 63 -15.14 8.13 1.34
C GLN A 63 -15.62 6.90 2.11
N ASP A 64 -16.94 6.71 2.21
CA ASP A 64 -17.55 5.59 2.92
C ASP A 64 -17.14 4.25 2.28
N ARG A 65 -17.08 4.19 0.95
CA ARG A 65 -16.62 3.00 0.21
C ARG A 65 -15.16 2.66 0.51
N GLY A 66 -14.27 3.65 0.41
CA GLY A 66 -12.85 3.47 0.71
C GLY A 66 -12.60 3.04 2.15
N LEU A 67 -13.35 3.59 3.11
CA LEU A 67 -13.28 3.16 4.52
C LEU A 67 -13.74 1.71 4.70
N LEU A 68 -14.88 1.36 4.11
CA LEU A 68 -15.45 0.01 4.22
C LEU A 68 -14.51 -1.04 3.62
N ASP A 69 -14.05 -0.82 2.39
CA ASP A 69 -13.18 -1.75 1.68
C ASP A 69 -11.81 -1.81 2.36
N GLY A 70 -11.26 -0.66 2.78
CA GLY A 70 -10.02 -0.57 3.54
C GLY A 70 -10.05 -1.40 4.82
N GLN A 71 -11.13 -1.28 5.61
CA GLN A 71 -11.34 -2.07 6.83
C GLN A 71 -11.47 -3.55 6.54
N LYS A 72 -12.21 -3.90 5.47
CA LYS A 72 -12.43 -5.29 5.10
C LYS A 72 -11.13 -6.00 4.74
N TYR A 73 -10.32 -5.40 3.87
CA TYR A 73 -9.00 -5.96 3.54
C TYR A 73 -8.09 -6.02 4.76
N SER A 74 -8.14 -5.04 5.66
CA SER A 74 -7.36 -5.06 6.90
C SER A 74 -7.71 -6.27 7.78
N GLN A 75 -9.01 -6.56 7.94
CA GLN A 75 -9.48 -7.71 8.72
C GLN A 75 -9.08 -9.05 8.08
N LEU A 76 -9.18 -9.15 6.74
CA LEU A 76 -8.73 -10.34 6.01
C LEU A 76 -7.21 -10.54 6.15
N ALA A 77 -6.43 -9.46 6.03
CA ALA A 77 -4.99 -9.48 6.22
C ALA A 77 -4.61 -9.91 7.65
N GLU A 78 -5.30 -9.38 8.67
CA GLU A 78 -5.08 -9.78 10.06
C GLU A 78 -5.37 -11.27 10.28
N THR A 79 -6.50 -11.76 9.78
CA THR A 79 -6.92 -13.17 9.89
C THR A 79 -5.91 -14.10 9.23
N LEU A 80 -5.47 -13.74 8.03
CA LEU A 80 -4.46 -14.50 7.30
C LEU A 80 -3.11 -14.48 8.03
N ARG A 81 -2.73 -13.32 8.58
CA ARG A 81 -1.51 -13.20 9.37
C ARG A 81 -1.52 -14.12 10.58
N GLN A 82 -2.61 -14.18 11.33
CA GLN A 82 -2.77 -15.12 12.47
C GLN A 82 -2.62 -16.58 12.03
N THR A 83 -3.00 -16.92 10.80
CA THR A 83 -2.82 -18.26 10.23
C THR A 83 -1.36 -18.56 9.87
N ILE A 84 -0.61 -17.54 9.41
CA ILE A 84 0.82 -17.66 9.03
C ILE A 84 1.73 -17.60 10.26
N ARG A 85 1.38 -16.79 11.27
CA ARG A 85 2.14 -16.48 12.48
C ARG A 85 1.38 -16.93 13.72
N LYS A 86 1.17 -18.24 13.84
CA LYS A 86 0.39 -18.85 14.93
C LYS A 86 1.07 -18.72 16.30
N GLU A 87 2.38 -18.51 16.28
CA GLU A 87 3.22 -18.27 17.44
C GLU A 87 3.08 -16.86 18.02
N ASP A 88 2.68 -15.88 17.21
CA ASP A 88 2.49 -14.49 17.62
C ASP A 88 1.17 -14.35 18.38
N SER A 89 1.12 -13.48 19.39
CA SER A 89 -0.15 -13.15 20.06
C SER A 89 -1.12 -12.45 19.10
N SER A 90 -2.42 -12.49 19.39
CA SER A 90 -3.41 -11.73 18.61
C SER A 90 -3.08 -10.23 18.56
N ALA A 91 -2.62 -9.66 19.69
CA ALA A 91 -2.21 -8.26 19.75
C ALA A 91 -0.98 -7.96 18.89
N ASP A 92 0.00 -8.86 18.85
CA ASP A 92 1.19 -8.71 18.00
C ASP A 92 0.83 -8.84 16.52
N ASN A 93 -0.04 -9.79 16.19
CA ASN A 93 -0.55 -9.96 14.83
C ASN A 93 -1.29 -8.72 14.34
N LYS A 94 -2.21 -8.17 15.14
CA LYS A 94 -2.90 -6.92 14.83
C LYS A 94 -1.91 -5.76 14.65
N ARG A 95 -1.02 -5.54 15.63
CA ARG A 95 -0.04 -4.44 15.58
C ARG A 95 0.83 -4.53 14.33
N ASN A 96 1.31 -5.72 13.98
CA ASN A 96 2.15 -5.91 12.82
C ASN A 96 1.37 -5.78 11.49
N ASN A 97 0.09 -6.18 11.47
CA ASN A 97 -0.81 -5.93 10.35
C ASN A 97 -0.98 -4.43 10.12
N ASP A 98 -1.35 -3.68 11.17
CA ASP A 98 -1.52 -2.22 11.12
C ASP A 98 -0.23 -1.53 10.65
N ASN A 99 0.93 -1.95 11.16
CA ASN A 99 2.22 -1.43 10.72
C ASN A 99 2.49 -1.69 9.23
N THR A 100 2.13 -2.86 8.73
CA THR A 100 2.33 -3.22 7.31
C THR A 100 1.43 -2.38 6.41
N ILE A 101 0.16 -2.20 6.79
CA ILE A 101 -0.79 -1.32 6.07
C ILE A 101 -0.29 0.12 6.07
N ASN A 102 0.19 0.63 7.21
CA ASN A 102 0.73 1.98 7.33
C ASN A 102 1.95 2.21 6.43
N LEU A 103 2.81 1.20 6.24
CA LEU A 103 3.94 1.31 5.32
C LEU A 103 3.47 1.53 3.88
N PHE A 104 2.51 0.75 3.40
CA PHE A 104 1.92 0.95 2.07
C PHE A 104 1.19 2.27 1.96
N PHE A 105 0.40 2.63 2.99
CA PHE A 105 -0.35 3.88 3.02
C PHE A 105 0.57 5.08 2.82
N ASN A 106 1.68 5.13 3.56
CA ASN A 106 2.64 6.22 3.48
C ASN A 106 3.37 6.29 2.13
N GLU A 107 3.69 5.14 1.51
CA GLU A 107 4.31 5.14 0.18
C GLU A 107 3.33 5.62 -0.90
N TYR A 108 2.05 5.23 -0.80
CA TYR A 108 0.97 5.77 -1.62
C TYR A 108 0.86 7.29 -1.47
N VAL A 109 0.73 7.82 -0.25
CA VAL A 109 0.66 9.26 0.02
C VAL A 109 1.85 10.00 -0.60
N LYS A 110 3.07 9.47 -0.43
CA LYS A 110 4.29 10.07 -1.00
C LYS A 110 4.17 10.22 -2.52
N ILE A 111 3.78 9.15 -3.22
CA ILE A 111 3.67 9.16 -4.68
C ILE A 111 2.49 10.03 -5.13
N MET A 112 1.36 9.99 -4.42
CA MET A 112 0.18 10.81 -4.69
C MET A 112 0.48 12.30 -4.60
N ASN A 113 1.21 12.73 -3.57
CA ASN A 113 1.61 14.14 -3.43
C ASN A 113 2.53 14.59 -4.57
N VAL A 114 3.46 13.74 -5.00
CA VAL A 114 4.33 14.02 -6.15
C VAL A 114 3.51 14.10 -7.44
N ASN A 115 2.51 13.23 -7.63
CA ASN A 115 1.66 13.23 -8.81
C ASN A 115 0.73 14.44 -8.85
N TYR A 116 0.13 14.81 -7.71
CA TYR A 116 -0.74 15.96 -7.58
C TYR A 116 0.00 17.26 -7.89
N ALA A 117 1.21 17.43 -7.36
CA ALA A 117 2.04 18.60 -7.65
C ALA A 117 2.37 18.77 -9.15
N LYS A 118 2.38 17.67 -9.92
CA LYS A 118 2.69 17.67 -11.35
C LYS A 118 1.45 17.77 -12.24
N THR A 119 0.32 17.21 -11.82
CA THR A 119 -0.83 16.94 -12.70
C THR A 119 -2.15 17.49 -12.18
N GLY A 120 -2.23 17.88 -10.90
CA GLY A 120 -3.49 18.21 -10.23
C GLY A 120 -4.35 17.00 -9.86
N ILE A 121 -3.86 15.77 -10.07
CA ILE A 121 -4.56 14.52 -9.77
C ILE A 121 -3.74 13.73 -8.75
N TYR A 122 -4.36 13.20 -7.70
CA TYR A 122 -3.66 12.39 -6.70
C TYR A 122 -3.22 11.03 -7.24
N PHE A 123 -4.13 10.25 -7.82
CA PHE A 123 -3.80 8.90 -8.29
C PHE A 123 -3.10 8.91 -9.66
N THR A 124 -2.04 8.10 -9.77
CA THR A 124 -1.46 7.69 -11.05
C THR A 124 -2.35 6.65 -11.74
N ASP A 125 -2.06 6.33 -13.01
CA ASP A 125 -2.76 5.24 -13.72
C ASP A 125 -2.63 3.91 -12.98
N TRP A 126 -1.41 3.51 -12.63
CA TRP A 126 -1.18 2.23 -11.95
C TRP A 126 -1.84 2.14 -10.57
N MET A 127 -2.05 3.26 -9.87
CA MET A 127 -2.81 3.27 -8.61
C MET A 127 -4.30 3.02 -8.85
N ARG A 128 -4.86 3.56 -9.95
CA ARG A 128 -6.23 3.22 -10.35
C ARG A 128 -6.34 1.74 -10.73
N ASP A 129 -5.33 1.20 -11.40
CA ASP A 129 -5.26 -0.23 -11.73
C ASP A 129 -5.16 -1.10 -10.47
N ASP A 130 -4.43 -0.66 -9.44
CA ASP A 130 -4.40 -1.32 -8.14
C ASP A 130 -5.80 -1.36 -7.51
N LEU A 131 -6.54 -0.23 -7.49
CA LEU A 131 -7.92 -0.20 -6.98
C LEU A 131 -8.85 -1.15 -7.75
N SER A 132 -8.72 -1.19 -9.08
CA SER A 132 -9.45 -2.12 -9.94
C SER A 132 -9.11 -3.58 -9.61
N THR A 133 -7.82 -3.88 -9.46
CA THR A 133 -7.31 -5.21 -9.09
C THR A 133 -7.85 -5.65 -7.73
N CYS A 134 -7.82 -4.76 -6.74
CA CYS A 134 -8.41 -5.04 -5.42
C CYS A 134 -9.90 -5.37 -5.55
N SER A 135 -10.66 -4.54 -6.26
CA SER A 135 -12.10 -4.75 -6.46
C SER A 135 -12.39 -6.10 -7.11
N ALA A 136 -11.63 -6.51 -8.12
CA ALA A 136 -11.79 -7.80 -8.79
C ALA A 136 -11.50 -9.00 -7.86
N LEU A 137 -10.45 -8.91 -7.03
CA LEU A 137 -10.14 -9.93 -6.02
C LEU A 137 -11.26 -10.08 -5.00
N TYR A 138 -11.92 -8.97 -4.67
CA TYR A 138 -13.06 -9.00 -3.77
C TYR A 138 -14.25 -9.74 -4.39
N GLU A 139 -14.64 -9.40 -5.61
CA GLU A 139 -15.78 -10.05 -6.27
C GLU A 139 -15.60 -11.56 -6.44
N GLN A 140 -14.38 -12.04 -6.62
CA GLN A 140 -14.08 -13.48 -6.65
C GLN A 140 -14.32 -14.15 -5.28
N SER A 141 -13.97 -13.47 -4.18
CA SER A 141 -14.09 -14.03 -2.82
C SER A 141 -15.52 -14.10 -2.26
N VAL A 142 -16.51 -13.44 -2.87
CA VAL A 142 -17.91 -13.39 -2.41
C VAL A 142 -18.84 -14.25 -3.26
N ASN A 143 -18.38 -14.71 -4.43
CA ASN A 143 -19.16 -15.52 -5.37
C ASN A 143 -18.77 -17.01 -5.37
N GLU A 144 -17.89 -17.43 -4.45
CA GLU A 144 -17.54 -18.83 -4.14
C GLU A 144 -18.12 -19.24 -2.78
#